data_AF-A0A8E1V344-F1
#
_entry.id   AF-A0A8E1V344-F1
#
_cell.length_a   1.000
_cell.length_b   1.000
_cell.length_c   1.000
_cell.angle_alpha   90.00
_cell.angle_beta   90.00
_cell.angle_gamma   90.00
#
_symmetry.space_group_name_H-M   'P 1'
#
loop_
_entity.id
_entity.type
_entity.pdbx_description
1 polymer ?
#
loop_
_entity_poly.entity_id
_entity_poly.type
_entity_poly.pdbx_seq_one_letter_code
_entity_poly.pdbx_strand_id
1 'polypeptide(L)'
;MAMQDEYEQLLYRLLPPGPAWEGEIPLIEGLAPSLTRVHQRADALMKEIDPAQTTELIDRYETVYGLPDSCTPDGVQSLVQRQQRLDAKANVAGGINEQFYRNQLDALGYTTATIEQFQNLDSSPNPEWGEFWRYYWRVNIPADANVNWQTCTSACNSAIRTWGDTVAECVIEKLAPSHTVVVFAYPEGTDNASN
;
A
#
# COMPACT_ATOMS: atom_id res chain seq x y z
N MET A 1 -20.79 -11.21 28.60
CA MET A 1 -20.14 -12.31 29.35
C MET A 1 -18.67 -12.29 28.94
N ALA A 2 -17.73 -12.49 29.84
CA ALA A 2 -16.32 -12.49 29.43
C ALA A 2 -16.04 -13.81 28.68
N MET A 3 -15.17 -13.79 27.66
CA MET A 3 -14.81 -14.98 26.87
C MET A 3 -14.31 -16.14 27.76
N GLN A 4 -13.68 -15.81 28.89
CA GLN A 4 -13.27 -16.79 29.89
C GLN A 4 -14.46 -17.54 30.50
N ASP A 5 -15.52 -16.83 30.90
CA ASP A 5 -16.72 -17.44 31.48
C ASP A 5 -17.41 -18.36 30.46
N GLU A 6 -17.38 -17.98 29.17
CA GLU A 6 -17.92 -18.79 28.08
C GLU A 6 -17.13 -20.11 27.92
N TYR A 7 -15.80 -20.05 28.01
CA TYR A 7 -14.95 -21.24 27.98
C TYR A 7 -15.12 -22.11 29.22
N GLU A 8 -15.30 -21.53 30.38
CA GLU A 8 -15.57 -22.26 31.62
C GLU A 8 -16.90 -23.03 31.49
N GLN A 9 -17.97 -22.37 31.05
CA GLN A 9 -19.26 -23.01 30.79
C GLN A 9 -19.17 -24.11 29.72
N LEU A 10 -18.40 -23.88 28.65
CA LEU A 10 -18.16 -24.89 27.61
C LEU A 10 -17.51 -26.13 28.22
N LEU A 11 -16.46 -25.95 29.02
CA LEU A 11 -15.73 -27.05 29.65
C LEU A 11 -16.61 -27.83 30.62
N TYR A 12 -17.41 -27.16 31.45
CA TYR A 12 -18.39 -27.83 32.32
C TYR A 12 -19.41 -28.64 31.51
N ARG A 13 -19.87 -28.14 30.36
CA ARG A 13 -20.81 -28.86 29.47
C ARG A 13 -20.20 -30.07 28.77
N LEU A 14 -18.88 -30.14 28.65
CA LEU A 14 -18.17 -31.27 28.05
C LEU A 14 -17.87 -32.39 29.06
N LEU A 15 -18.12 -32.18 30.35
CA LEU A 15 -17.96 -33.21 31.36
C LEU A 15 -19.03 -34.31 31.20
N PRO A 16 -18.69 -35.58 31.50
CA PRO A 16 -19.67 -36.65 31.56
C PRO A 16 -20.77 -36.32 32.59
N PRO A 17 -22.02 -36.73 32.38
CA PRO A 17 -23.06 -36.55 33.38
C PRO A 17 -22.77 -37.40 34.63
N GLY A 18 -23.05 -36.86 35.82
CA GLY A 18 -22.97 -37.61 37.09
C GLY A 18 -22.51 -36.77 38.28
N PRO A 19 -22.64 -37.31 39.50
CA PRO A 19 -22.36 -36.59 40.75
C PRO A 19 -20.86 -36.32 40.99
N ALA A 20 -19.98 -36.94 40.21
CA ALA A 20 -18.53 -36.76 40.33
C ALA A 20 -18.06 -35.33 39.98
N TRP A 21 -18.93 -34.52 39.36
CA TRP A 21 -18.62 -33.20 38.85
C TRP A 21 -19.47 -32.09 39.49
N GLU A 22 -20.04 -32.36 40.67
CA GLU A 22 -20.80 -31.37 41.43
C GLU A 22 -19.88 -30.33 42.09
N GLY A 23 -20.25 -29.05 42.02
CA GLY A 23 -19.52 -27.94 42.64
C GLY A 23 -18.44 -27.32 41.75
N GLU A 24 -17.58 -26.52 42.37
CA GLU A 24 -16.46 -25.84 41.71
C GLU A 24 -15.32 -26.84 41.42
N ILE A 25 -14.82 -26.83 40.19
CA ILE A 25 -13.72 -27.69 39.73
C ILE A 25 -12.54 -26.80 39.34
N PRO A 26 -11.54 -26.61 40.24
CA PRO A 26 -10.41 -25.70 40.00
C PRO A 26 -9.60 -26.00 38.73
N LEU A 27 -9.61 -27.26 38.27
CA LEU A 27 -8.98 -27.64 37.02
C LEU A 27 -9.66 -26.98 35.81
N ILE A 28 -11.00 -26.91 35.80
CA ILE A 28 -11.78 -26.32 34.72
C ILE A 28 -11.58 -24.80 34.71
N GLU A 29 -11.67 -24.18 35.88
CA GLU A 29 -11.40 -22.75 36.08
C GLU A 29 -9.96 -22.38 35.70
N GLY A 30 -8.99 -23.25 35.97
CA GLY A 30 -7.59 -23.06 35.58
C GLY A 30 -7.34 -23.23 34.07
N LEU A 31 -8.13 -24.06 33.38
CA LEU A 31 -7.99 -24.31 31.95
C LEU A 31 -8.61 -23.20 31.10
N ALA A 32 -9.74 -22.63 31.50
CA ALA A 32 -10.48 -21.62 30.73
C ALA A 32 -9.62 -20.39 30.33
N PRO A 33 -8.77 -19.80 31.19
CA PRO A 33 -7.86 -18.71 30.82
C PRO A 33 -6.87 -19.09 29.72
N SER A 34 -6.38 -20.33 29.72
CA SER A 34 -5.44 -20.80 28.69
C SER A 34 -6.10 -20.91 27.32
N LEU A 35 -7.34 -21.41 27.26
CA LEU A 35 -8.15 -21.48 26.03
C LEU A 35 -8.52 -20.10 25.52
N THR A 36 -8.87 -19.19 26.43
CA THR A 36 -9.16 -17.78 26.10
C THR A 36 -7.95 -17.12 25.43
N ARG A 37 -6.74 -17.31 25.98
CA ARG A 37 -5.50 -16.80 25.38
C ARG A 37 -5.25 -17.40 24.00
N VAL A 38 -5.50 -18.69 23.81
CA VAL A 38 -5.36 -19.34 22.48
C VAL A 38 -6.37 -18.79 21.48
N HIS A 39 -7.62 -18.59 21.87
CA HIS A 39 -8.65 -17.96 21.03
C HIS A 39 -8.22 -16.56 20.60
N GLN A 40 -7.82 -15.71 21.56
CA GLN A 40 -7.36 -14.35 21.24
C GLN A 40 -6.15 -14.33 20.31
N ARG A 41 -5.24 -15.31 20.42
CA ARG A 41 -4.12 -15.46 19.47
C ARG A 41 -4.59 -15.93 18.09
N ALA A 42 -5.62 -16.77 18.01
CA ALA A 42 -6.23 -17.12 16.73
C ALA A 42 -6.91 -15.91 16.07
N ASP A 43 -7.63 -15.08 16.84
CA ASP A 43 -8.23 -13.85 16.33
C ASP A 43 -7.17 -12.84 15.86
N ALA A 44 -6.06 -12.71 16.60
CA ALA A 44 -4.93 -11.90 16.17
C ALA A 44 -4.34 -12.41 14.85
N LEU A 45 -4.18 -13.73 14.70
CA LEU A 45 -3.71 -14.34 13.46
C LEU A 45 -4.61 -14.05 12.26
N MET A 46 -5.93 -13.98 12.46
CA MET A 46 -6.86 -13.63 11.38
C MET A 46 -6.62 -12.23 10.80
N LYS A 47 -6.14 -11.29 11.62
CA LYS A 47 -5.76 -9.94 11.14
C LYS A 47 -4.50 -9.96 10.28
N GLU A 48 -3.61 -10.92 10.51
CA GLU A 48 -2.36 -11.09 9.77
C GLU A 48 -2.56 -11.71 8.38
N ILE A 49 -3.77 -12.18 8.06
CA ILE A 49 -4.11 -12.67 6.72
C ILE A 49 -4.21 -11.51 5.72
N ASP A 50 -4.65 -10.33 6.18
CA ASP A 50 -4.80 -9.16 5.34
C ASP A 50 -3.46 -8.37 5.27
N PRO A 51 -2.84 -8.24 4.09
CA PRO A 51 -1.62 -7.46 3.91
C PRO A 51 -1.76 -5.98 4.31
N ALA A 52 -2.98 -5.43 4.30
CA ALA A 52 -3.26 -4.07 4.74
C ALA A 52 -3.26 -3.92 6.28
N GLN A 53 -3.36 -5.01 7.03
CA GLN A 53 -3.52 -5.01 8.49
C GLN A 53 -2.43 -5.82 9.22
N THR A 54 -1.58 -6.57 8.49
CA THR A 54 -0.50 -7.37 9.08
C THR A 54 0.49 -6.54 9.88
N THR A 55 0.87 -7.03 11.05
CA THR A 55 1.83 -6.38 11.95
C THR A 55 2.97 -7.32 12.32
N GLU A 56 2.64 -8.54 12.74
CA GLU A 56 3.62 -9.55 13.13
C GLU A 56 4.26 -10.22 11.91
N LEU A 57 3.52 -10.38 10.81
CA LEU A 57 4.00 -11.07 9.60
C LEU A 57 4.51 -10.14 8.51
N ILE A 58 4.55 -8.82 8.74
CA ILE A 58 4.85 -7.84 7.70
C ILE A 58 6.20 -8.06 7.03
N ASP A 59 7.25 -8.38 7.79
CA ASP A 59 8.59 -8.65 7.23
C ASP A 59 8.59 -9.86 6.28
N ARG A 60 7.77 -10.87 6.59
CA ARG A 60 7.62 -12.07 5.76
C ARG A 60 6.87 -11.74 4.48
N TYR A 61 5.78 -10.98 4.57
CA TYR A 61 5.06 -10.52 3.39
C TYR A 61 5.94 -9.68 2.48
N GLU A 62 6.65 -8.70 3.03
CA GLU A 62 7.55 -7.85 2.24
C GLU A 62 8.61 -8.67 1.51
N THR A 63 9.20 -9.68 2.17
CA THR A 63 10.13 -10.60 1.51
C THR A 63 9.49 -11.32 0.32
N VAL A 64 8.27 -11.84 0.48
CA VAL A 64 7.55 -12.56 -0.59
C VAL A 64 7.20 -11.64 -1.76
N TYR A 65 6.80 -10.40 -1.47
CA TYR A 65 6.46 -9.41 -2.48
C TYR A 65 7.67 -8.61 -2.99
N GLY A 66 8.89 -8.92 -2.54
CA GLY A 66 10.11 -8.20 -2.93
C GLY A 66 10.05 -6.71 -2.59
N LEU A 67 9.69 -6.42 -1.34
CA LEU A 67 9.73 -5.10 -0.72
C LEU A 67 10.84 -5.07 0.38
N PRO A 68 11.45 -3.91 0.64
CA PRO A 68 11.40 -2.69 -0.16
C PRO A 68 12.04 -2.90 -1.54
N ASP A 69 11.49 -2.24 -2.56
CA ASP A 69 11.97 -2.34 -3.94
C ASP A 69 12.68 -1.05 -4.39
N SER A 70 13.16 -1.02 -5.65
CA SER A 70 13.85 0.17 -6.18
C SER A 70 13.00 1.44 -6.25
N CYS A 71 11.67 1.34 -6.11
CA CYS A 71 10.77 2.51 -6.08
C CYS A 71 10.45 2.93 -4.64
N THR A 72 11.08 2.29 -3.65
CA THR A 72 10.90 2.65 -2.25
C THR A 72 11.82 3.82 -1.91
N PRO A 73 11.30 4.97 -1.42
CA PRO A 73 12.13 6.06 -0.97
C PRO A 73 13.03 5.63 0.20
N ASP A 74 14.24 6.16 0.21
CA ASP A 74 15.23 5.90 1.25
C ASP A 74 14.76 6.43 2.61
N GLY A 75 15.01 5.66 3.67
CA GLY A 75 14.74 6.06 5.04
C GLY A 75 13.93 5.04 5.85
N VAL A 76 13.68 5.37 7.12
CA VAL A 76 12.87 4.54 8.01
C VAL A 76 11.40 4.82 7.75
N GLN A 77 10.66 3.78 7.38
CA GLN A 77 9.22 3.87 7.14
C GLN A 77 8.42 3.47 8.39
N SER A 78 7.28 4.12 8.59
CA SER A 78 6.32 3.71 9.62
C SER A 78 5.64 2.40 9.24
N LEU A 79 5.12 1.67 10.23
CA LEU A 79 4.34 0.44 10.00
C LEU A 79 3.16 0.68 9.03
N VAL A 80 2.46 1.80 9.19
CA VAL A 80 1.32 2.15 8.32
C VAL A 80 1.76 2.36 6.87
N GLN A 81 2.88 3.04 6.65
CA GLN A 81 3.42 3.25 5.30
C GLN A 81 3.83 1.91 4.64
N ARG A 82 4.39 0.99 5.43
CA ARG A 82 4.74 -0.36 4.97
C ARG A 82 3.50 -1.17 4.60
N GLN A 83 2.48 -1.17 5.45
CA GLN A 83 1.19 -1.82 5.17
C GLN A 83 0.52 -1.27 3.91
N GLN A 84 0.49 0.05 3.73
CA GLN A 84 -0.08 0.68 2.53
C GLN A 84 0.64 0.26 1.25
N ARG A 85 1.97 0.21 1.27
CA ARG A 85 2.74 -0.26 0.10
C ARG A 85 2.51 -1.73 -0.15
N LEU A 86 2.54 -2.55 0.89
CA LEU A 86 2.31 -3.98 0.78
C LEU A 86 0.92 -4.27 0.22
N ASP A 87 -0.11 -3.61 0.73
CA ASP A 87 -1.48 -3.68 0.24
C ASP A 87 -1.57 -3.29 -1.24
N ALA A 88 -0.98 -2.15 -1.61
CA ALA A 88 -0.92 -1.74 -3.01
C ALA A 88 -0.23 -2.79 -3.88
N LYS A 89 0.88 -3.40 -3.44
CA LYS A 89 1.58 -4.42 -4.25
C LYS A 89 0.84 -5.77 -4.31
N ALA A 90 0.18 -6.15 -3.23
CA ALA A 90 -0.51 -7.44 -3.11
C ALA A 90 -1.89 -7.44 -3.78
N ASN A 91 -2.63 -6.33 -3.65
CA ASN A 91 -4.05 -6.25 -4.01
C ASN A 91 -4.32 -5.40 -5.27
N VAL A 92 -3.30 -4.81 -5.91
CA VAL A 92 -3.51 -4.12 -7.19
C VAL A 92 -3.96 -5.10 -8.26
N ALA A 93 -5.23 -4.97 -8.67
CA ALA A 93 -5.74 -5.56 -9.88
C ALA A 93 -5.10 -4.85 -11.07
N GLY A 94 -4.13 -5.50 -11.72
CA GLY A 94 -3.42 -4.96 -12.87
C GLY A 94 -4.36 -4.57 -14.01
N GLY A 95 -3.92 -3.62 -14.84
CA GLY A 95 -4.65 -3.17 -16.01
C GLY A 95 -3.73 -2.54 -17.04
N ILE A 96 -4.17 -2.54 -18.30
CA ILE A 96 -3.45 -1.90 -19.42
C ILE A 96 -4.40 -0.89 -20.07
N ASN A 97 -4.87 0.07 -19.27
CA ASN A 97 -5.76 1.14 -19.73
C ASN A 97 -5.50 2.43 -18.93
N GLU A 98 -5.98 3.56 -19.45
CA GLU A 98 -5.75 4.88 -18.84
C GLU A 98 -6.23 4.96 -17.39
N GLN A 99 -7.43 4.44 -17.11
CA GLN A 99 -8.03 4.52 -15.78
C GLN A 99 -7.17 3.79 -14.74
N PHE A 100 -6.60 2.65 -15.11
CA PHE A 100 -5.70 1.90 -14.23
C PHE A 100 -4.50 2.76 -13.83
N TYR A 101 -3.78 3.36 -14.79
CA TYR A 101 -2.61 4.18 -14.51
C TYR A 101 -2.96 5.47 -13.75
N ARG A 102 -4.12 6.09 -14.04
CA ARG A 102 -4.64 7.21 -13.25
C ARG A 102 -4.88 6.83 -11.79
N ASN A 103 -5.51 5.69 -11.54
CA ASN A 103 -5.74 5.21 -10.16
C ASN A 103 -4.41 4.99 -9.41
N GLN A 104 -3.37 4.51 -10.10
CA GLN A 104 -2.04 4.37 -9.49
C GLN A 104 -1.42 5.73 -9.15
N LEU A 105 -1.54 6.71 -10.04
CA LEU A 105 -1.07 8.07 -9.80
C LEU A 105 -1.84 8.73 -8.63
N ASP A 106 -3.17 8.57 -8.59
CA ASP A 106 -4.01 9.09 -7.50
C ASP A 106 -3.61 8.49 -6.14
N ALA A 107 -3.35 7.18 -6.10
CA ALA A 107 -2.89 6.49 -4.89
C ALA A 107 -1.52 6.99 -4.39
N LEU A 108 -0.69 7.49 -5.30
CA LEU A 108 0.60 8.13 -5.00
C LEU A 108 0.46 9.64 -4.72
N GLY A 109 -0.77 10.19 -4.72
CA GLY A 109 -1.05 11.59 -4.44
C GLY A 109 -1.02 12.52 -5.67
N TYR A 110 -0.93 11.97 -6.88
CA TYR A 110 -0.88 12.71 -8.15
C TYR A 110 -2.25 12.84 -8.82
N THR A 111 -3.23 13.36 -8.07
CA THR A 111 -4.65 13.39 -8.48
C THR A 111 -4.98 14.29 -9.67
N THR A 112 -4.09 15.24 -9.98
CA THR A 112 -4.23 16.17 -11.11
C THR A 112 -3.46 15.72 -12.36
N ALA A 113 -2.73 14.60 -12.28
CA ALA A 113 -1.97 14.10 -13.41
C ALA A 113 -2.88 13.67 -14.56
N THR A 114 -2.42 13.84 -15.79
CA THR A 114 -3.14 13.42 -17.00
C THR A 114 -2.32 12.48 -17.85
N ILE A 115 -3.01 11.64 -18.62
CA ILE A 115 -2.38 10.68 -19.52
C ILE A 115 -2.82 11.00 -20.94
N GLU A 116 -1.86 11.09 -21.85
CA GLU A 116 -2.09 11.23 -23.28
C GLU A 116 -1.62 9.99 -24.02
N GLN A 117 -2.42 9.53 -24.97
CA GLN A 117 -2.10 8.39 -25.83
C GLN A 117 -2.13 8.83 -27.29
N PHE A 118 -1.16 8.35 -28.07
CA PHE A 118 -0.93 8.87 -29.43
C PHE A 118 -1.29 7.87 -30.54
N GLN A 119 -1.61 6.62 -30.21
CA GLN A 119 -1.83 5.53 -31.16
C GLN A 119 -2.89 5.80 -32.23
N ASN A 120 -3.85 6.69 -31.96
CA ASN A 120 -4.95 7.03 -32.87
C ASN A 120 -4.72 8.32 -33.66
N LEU A 121 -3.55 8.97 -33.54
CA LEU A 121 -3.24 10.16 -34.34
C LEU A 121 -2.79 9.76 -35.75
N ASP A 122 -2.99 10.65 -36.71
CA ASP A 122 -2.58 10.43 -38.10
C ASP A 122 -1.07 10.68 -38.30
N SER A 123 -0.45 11.50 -37.46
CA SER A 123 0.96 11.87 -37.52
C SER A 123 1.58 11.98 -36.13
N SER A 124 2.92 11.83 -36.05
CA SER A 124 3.64 11.92 -34.78
C SER A 124 3.46 13.29 -34.11
N PRO A 125 3.14 13.36 -32.81
CA PRO A 125 3.10 14.61 -32.05
C PRO A 125 4.51 15.18 -31.80
N ASN A 126 5.55 14.34 -31.86
CA ASN A 126 6.94 14.78 -31.77
C ASN A 126 7.78 14.08 -32.86
N PRO A 127 8.35 14.84 -33.83
CA PRO A 127 9.20 14.28 -34.88
C PRO A 127 10.43 13.49 -34.38
N GLU A 128 10.91 13.78 -33.17
CA GLU A 128 12.11 13.14 -32.59
C GLU A 128 11.86 11.69 -32.14
N TRP A 129 10.60 11.29 -31.92
CA TRP A 129 10.25 9.93 -31.50
C TRP A 129 10.35 8.89 -32.62
N GLY A 130 10.69 9.32 -33.83
CA GLY A 130 10.89 8.44 -34.97
C GLY A 130 9.62 7.72 -35.39
N GLU A 131 9.76 6.51 -35.96
CA GLU A 131 8.64 5.73 -36.51
C GLU A 131 7.80 5.00 -35.45
N PHE A 132 8.32 4.83 -34.23
CA PHE A 132 7.71 4.06 -33.15
C PHE A 132 6.85 4.90 -32.20
N TRP A 133 6.63 6.18 -32.50
CA TRP A 133 5.88 7.14 -31.70
C TRP A 133 4.49 6.66 -31.25
N ARG A 134 3.86 5.71 -31.96
CA ARG A 134 2.56 5.12 -31.59
C ARG A 134 2.60 4.25 -30.32
N TYR A 135 3.78 3.76 -29.95
CA TYR A 135 4.00 3.01 -28.71
C TYR A 135 4.32 3.91 -27.52
N TYR A 136 4.40 5.22 -27.75
CA TYR A 136 4.65 6.20 -26.72
C TYR A 136 3.32 6.65 -26.13
N TRP A 137 3.32 6.89 -24.84
CA TRP A 137 2.23 7.56 -24.13
C TRP A 137 2.85 8.46 -23.09
N ARG A 138 2.16 9.56 -22.78
CA ARG A 138 2.71 10.61 -21.92
C ARG A 138 1.92 10.72 -20.64
N VAL A 139 2.63 10.80 -19.53
CA VAL A 139 2.07 11.18 -18.24
C VAL A 139 2.46 12.64 -17.99
N ASN A 140 1.46 13.52 -17.93
CA ASN A 140 1.66 14.91 -17.57
C ASN A 140 1.42 15.06 -16.08
N ILE A 141 2.47 15.40 -15.33
CA ILE A 141 2.42 15.68 -13.90
C ILE A 141 2.59 17.19 -13.73
N PRO A 142 1.58 17.93 -13.24
CA PRO A 142 1.71 19.36 -13.01
C PRO A 142 2.93 19.68 -12.13
N ALA A 143 3.73 20.69 -12.51
CA ALA A 143 4.99 21.00 -11.82
C ALA A 143 4.83 21.47 -10.35
N ASP A 144 3.60 21.79 -9.96
CA ASP A 144 3.17 22.13 -8.61
C ASP A 144 2.66 20.91 -7.80
N ALA A 145 2.42 19.76 -8.46
CA ALA A 145 1.99 18.54 -7.78
C ALA A 145 3.07 18.05 -6.80
N ASN A 146 2.69 17.86 -5.54
CA ASN A 146 3.54 17.34 -4.46
C ASN A 146 4.85 18.13 -4.21
N VAL A 147 4.84 19.46 -4.38
CA VAL A 147 5.95 20.30 -3.94
C VAL A 147 5.99 20.36 -2.41
N ASN A 148 6.96 19.68 -1.80
CA ASN A 148 7.26 19.86 -0.39
C ASN A 148 8.24 21.03 -0.20
N TRP A 149 7.78 22.05 0.51
CA TRP A 149 8.58 23.19 0.91
C TRP A 149 9.24 22.93 2.26
N GLN A 150 10.51 23.35 2.37
CA GLN A 150 11.14 23.44 3.67
C GLN A 150 10.37 24.46 4.54
N THR A 151 10.03 24.05 5.76
CA THR A 151 9.40 24.93 6.75
C THR A 151 10.41 25.39 7.80
N CYS A 152 10.07 26.39 8.61
CA CYS A 152 10.92 26.86 9.72
C CYS A 152 11.20 25.78 10.79
N THR A 153 10.49 24.65 10.76
CA THR A 153 10.71 23.50 11.66
C THR A 153 11.54 22.38 11.02
N SER A 154 11.86 22.49 9.73
CA SER A 154 12.66 21.51 9.00
C SER A 154 14.14 21.64 9.36
N ALA A 155 14.91 20.54 9.28
CA ALA A 155 16.34 20.57 9.56
C ALA A 155 17.08 21.50 8.57
N CYS A 156 18.11 22.21 9.04
CA CYS A 156 18.84 23.19 8.22
C CYS A 156 19.57 22.57 7.01
N ASN A 157 19.74 21.25 6.98
CA ASN A 157 20.34 20.49 5.89
C ASN A 157 19.31 19.82 4.96
N SER A 158 18.02 20.03 5.17
CA SER A 158 16.98 19.56 4.26
C SER A 158 16.94 20.41 2.99
N ALA A 159 16.55 19.80 1.86
CA ALA A 159 16.40 20.53 0.61
C ALA A 159 15.30 21.60 0.73
N ILE A 160 15.57 22.81 0.24
CA ILE A 160 14.64 23.96 0.28
C ILE A 160 13.34 23.64 -0.46
N ARG A 161 13.44 22.86 -1.54
CA ARG A 161 12.32 22.36 -2.34
C ARG A 161 12.72 21.00 -2.89
N THR A 162 11.79 20.05 -2.88
CA THR A 162 11.94 18.76 -3.59
C THR A 162 10.99 18.75 -4.78
N TRP A 163 11.48 18.30 -5.94
CA TRP A 163 10.70 18.16 -7.19
C TRP A 163 10.82 16.70 -7.63
N GLY A 164 9.80 16.22 -8.35
CA GLY A 164 9.84 14.92 -9.01
C GLY A 164 9.98 13.78 -8.00
N ASP A 165 8.86 13.21 -7.59
CA ASP A 165 8.98 11.96 -6.84
C ASP A 165 9.33 10.85 -7.85
N THR A 166 10.61 10.47 -7.87
CA THR A 166 11.12 9.31 -8.63
C THR A 166 10.30 8.05 -8.37
N VAL A 167 9.54 8.00 -7.26
CA VAL A 167 8.61 6.92 -6.94
C VAL A 167 7.51 6.80 -7.99
N ALA A 168 6.87 7.88 -8.42
CA ALA A 168 5.78 7.82 -9.39
C ALA A 168 6.27 7.37 -10.76
N GLU A 169 7.40 7.92 -11.21
CA GLU A 169 8.04 7.49 -12.46
C GLU A 169 8.41 6.01 -12.38
N CYS A 170 9.10 5.59 -11.32
CA CYS A 170 9.52 4.20 -11.13
C CYS A 170 8.35 3.21 -11.07
N VAL A 171 7.27 3.55 -10.35
CA VAL A 171 6.08 2.69 -10.26
C VAL A 171 5.39 2.57 -11.62
N ILE A 172 5.17 3.68 -12.30
CA ILE A 172 4.50 3.68 -13.60
C ILE A 172 5.34 2.96 -14.65
N GLU A 173 6.66 3.16 -14.69
CA GLU A 173 7.55 2.42 -15.58
C GLU A 173 7.53 0.92 -15.32
N LYS A 174 7.50 0.48 -14.05
CA LYS A 174 7.40 -0.96 -13.72
C LYS A 174 6.07 -1.58 -14.13
N LEU A 175 4.99 -0.81 -14.09
CA LEU A 175 3.64 -1.27 -14.46
C LEU A 175 3.36 -1.12 -15.96
N ALA A 176 4.16 -0.32 -16.67
CA ALA A 176 4.02 -0.12 -18.10
C ALA A 176 4.30 -1.43 -18.86
N PRO A 177 3.55 -1.74 -19.93
CA PRO A 177 3.86 -2.88 -20.76
C PRO A 177 5.22 -2.70 -21.42
N SER A 178 6.01 -3.78 -21.45
CA SER A 178 7.39 -3.77 -21.96
C SER A 178 7.56 -3.35 -23.43
N HIS A 179 6.47 -3.31 -24.20
CA HIS A 179 6.45 -2.91 -25.60
C HIS A 179 6.03 -1.44 -25.80
N THR A 180 5.82 -0.69 -24.72
CA THR A 180 5.46 0.74 -24.75
C THR A 180 6.54 1.57 -24.06
N VAL A 181 6.56 2.86 -24.38
CA VAL A 181 7.47 3.83 -23.76
C VAL A 181 6.64 4.90 -23.05
N VAL A 182 6.86 5.07 -21.76
CA VAL A 182 6.25 6.15 -20.98
C VAL A 182 7.13 7.38 -21.07
N VAL A 183 6.54 8.52 -21.40
CA VAL A 183 7.22 9.82 -21.32
C VAL A 183 6.61 10.60 -20.17
N PHE A 184 7.43 11.04 -19.23
CA PHE A 184 6.99 11.94 -18.16
C PHE A 184 7.22 13.39 -18.59
N ALA A 185 6.16 14.20 -18.50
CA ALA A 185 6.22 15.63 -18.78
C ALA A 185 5.73 16.43 -17.58
N TYR A 186 6.41 17.54 -17.33
CA TYR A 186 6.16 18.42 -16.20
C TYR A 186 5.74 19.81 -16.69
N PRO A 187 4.49 19.98 -17.16
CA PRO A 187 4.01 21.29 -17.60
C PRO A 187 3.94 22.26 -16.40
N GLU A 188 4.30 23.52 -16.64
CA GLU A 188 4.08 24.59 -15.67
C GLU A 188 2.57 24.73 -15.38
N GLY A 189 2.22 24.80 -14.09
CA GLY A 189 0.85 25.04 -13.67
C GLY A 189 0.34 26.41 -14.13
N THR A 190 -0.96 26.53 -14.38
CA THR A 190 -1.59 27.79 -14.81
C THR A 190 -1.62 28.87 -13.73
N ASP A 191 -1.29 28.51 -12.49
CA ASP A 191 -1.17 29.45 -11.39
C ASP A 191 0.24 29.99 -11.36
N ASN A 192 0.39 31.20 -11.91
CA ASN A 192 1.61 31.99 -11.82
C ASN A 192 2.14 31.93 -10.38
N ALA A 193 3.31 31.32 -10.19
CA ALA A 193 4.06 31.43 -8.96
C ALA A 193 4.32 32.92 -8.73
N SER A 194 3.49 33.52 -7.87
CA SER A 194 3.67 34.87 -7.41
C SER A 194 4.89 34.82 -6.50
N ASN A 195 5.98 35.46 -6.94
CA ASN A 195 7.17 35.69 -6.13
C ASN A 195 6.83 36.27 -4.75
#